data_AF-A0A2S1ETK0-F1
#
_entry.id   AF-A0A2S1ETK0-F1
#
_cell.length_a   1.000
_cell.length_b   1.000
_cell.length_c   1.000
_cell.angle_alpha   90.00
_cell.angle_beta   90.00
_cell.angle_gamma   90.00
#
_symmetry.space_group_name_H-M   'P 1'
#
loop_
_entity.id
_entity.type
_entity.pdbx_description
1 polymer ?
#
loop_
_entity_poly.entity_id
_entity_poly.type
_entity_poly.pdbx_seq_one_letter_code
_entity_poly.pdbx_strand_id
1 'polypeptide(L)'
;MMAVFAVIIQSVISFVMNTNPPIGQQFFFGGIYETVKFSAPAFIFGILYSTTRTHPQASILEYPQFIHNRWHILFVPTIWWTFIYLLFLPQLQQHYHYHNWQGFCWQFINGNAAPHLWYNTMMLQFIILMPLFWWLARLVTHHPYRAISIFCGILLLEGVWFYSYDLQIFHGPLKEQFYFFDRLFVSFLIYAVAGTLLWQFRSQAAPFLMRHWLMQVILWLILFYIVTINFFSYGLPVKLTNAPYYLPSMIFYNLATISLIATLMLNFQKTTINGYHLFTGLHSTPIVPTSVMFFCSIGVGNY
;
A
#
# COMPACT_ATOMS: atom_id res chain seq x y z
N MET A 1 -3.92 -7.04 9.63
CA MET A 1 -4.51 -8.30 9.11
C MET A 1 -5.16 -8.15 7.73
N MET A 2 -6.06 -7.17 7.49
CA MET A 2 -6.76 -7.05 6.19
C MET A 2 -5.83 -6.90 4.96
N ALA A 3 -4.74 -6.13 5.05
CA ALA A 3 -3.82 -5.96 3.92
C ALA A 3 -3.06 -7.24 3.54
N VAL A 4 -2.68 -8.09 4.51
CA VAL A 4 -2.00 -9.37 4.24
C VAL A 4 -2.94 -10.36 3.60
N PHE A 5 -4.17 -10.43 4.11
CA PHE A 5 -5.21 -11.27 3.52
C PHE A 5 -5.49 -10.88 2.06
N ALA A 6 -5.55 -9.57 1.78
CA ALA A 6 -5.69 -9.05 0.43
C ALA A 6 -4.52 -9.45 -0.49
N VAL A 7 -3.27 -9.33 -0.04
CA VAL A 7 -2.08 -9.74 -0.82
C VAL A 7 -2.06 -11.25 -1.10
N ILE A 8 -2.47 -12.08 -0.14
CA ILE A 8 -2.60 -13.53 -0.34
C ILE A 8 -3.69 -13.83 -1.37
N ILE A 9 -4.87 -13.19 -1.24
CA ILE A 9 -5.96 -13.34 -2.22
C ILE A 9 -5.49 -12.97 -3.62
N GLN A 10 -4.77 -11.87 -3.79
CA GLN A 10 -4.23 -11.47 -5.10
C GLN A 10 -3.32 -12.54 -5.69
N SER A 11 -2.44 -13.12 -4.87
CA SER A 11 -1.50 -14.15 -5.30
C SER A 11 -2.24 -15.43 -5.72
N VAL A 12 -3.25 -15.85 -4.93
CA VAL A 12 -4.08 -17.03 -5.23
C VAL A 12 -4.89 -16.81 -6.50
N ILE A 13 -5.54 -15.65 -6.65
CA ILE A 13 -6.32 -15.33 -7.86
C ILE A 13 -5.41 -15.30 -9.09
N SER A 14 -4.20 -14.74 -8.97
CA SER A 14 -3.24 -14.73 -10.08
C SER A 14 -2.87 -16.15 -10.53
N PHE A 15 -2.70 -17.07 -9.58
CA PHE A 15 -2.45 -18.47 -9.89
C PHE A 15 -3.65 -19.15 -10.57
N VAL A 16 -4.87 -18.94 -10.07
CA VAL A 16 -6.11 -19.50 -10.65
C VAL A 16 -6.37 -18.95 -12.05
N MET A 17 -6.11 -17.66 -12.29
CA MET A 17 -6.31 -17.06 -13.61
C MET A 17 -5.37 -17.64 -14.67
N ASN A 18 -4.19 -18.13 -14.29
CA ASN A 18 -3.27 -18.82 -15.20
C ASN A 18 -3.77 -20.20 -15.66
N THR A 19 -4.80 -20.77 -15.02
CA THR A 19 -5.42 -22.03 -15.48
C THR A 19 -6.53 -21.82 -16.52
N ASN A 20 -6.72 -20.58 -17.00
CA ASN A 20 -7.74 -20.19 -17.98
C ASN A 20 -9.17 -20.67 -17.62
N PRO A 21 -9.71 -20.25 -16.47
CA PRO A 21 -11.05 -20.67 -16.05
C PRO A 21 -12.14 -20.15 -17.01
N PRO A 22 -13.37 -20.71 -16.98
CA PRO A 22 -14.48 -20.24 -17.80
C PRO A 22 -14.79 -18.75 -17.60
N ILE A 23 -15.32 -18.09 -18.63
CA ILE A 23 -15.55 -16.63 -18.67
C ILE A 23 -16.26 -16.10 -17.40
N GLY A 24 -17.35 -16.74 -16.96
CA GLY A 24 -18.06 -16.31 -15.75
C GLY A 24 -17.20 -16.32 -14.48
N GLN A 25 -16.29 -17.28 -14.36
CA GLN A 25 -15.34 -17.35 -13.25
C GLN A 25 -14.24 -16.29 -13.39
N GLN A 26 -13.79 -15.98 -14.63
CA GLN A 26 -12.83 -14.90 -14.87
C GLN A 26 -13.38 -13.53 -14.43
N PHE A 27 -14.65 -13.25 -14.71
CA PHE A 27 -15.31 -12.02 -14.24
C PHE A 27 -15.37 -11.96 -12.72
N PHE A 28 -15.75 -13.07 -12.07
CA PHE A 28 -15.82 -13.15 -10.61
C PHE A 28 -14.45 -12.94 -9.94
N PHE A 29 -13.44 -13.68 -10.38
CA PHE A 29 -12.08 -13.55 -9.84
C PHE A 29 -11.44 -12.20 -10.16
N GLY A 30 -11.69 -11.65 -11.35
CA GLY A 30 -11.26 -10.31 -11.74
C GLY A 30 -11.85 -9.22 -10.85
N GLY A 31 -13.15 -9.28 -10.56
CA GLY A 31 -13.81 -8.31 -9.66
C GLY A 31 -13.29 -8.37 -8.22
N ILE A 32 -13.04 -9.57 -7.70
CA ILE A 32 -12.41 -9.74 -6.38
C ILE A 32 -10.99 -9.19 -6.39
N TYR A 33 -10.20 -9.49 -7.43
CA TYR A 33 -8.83 -9.02 -7.57
C TYR A 33 -8.75 -7.49 -7.51
N GLU A 34 -9.62 -6.79 -8.24
CA GLU A 34 -9.71 -5.33 -8.22
C GLU A 34 -10.09 -4.79 -6.83
N THR A 35 -10.99 -5.48 -6.13
CA THR A 35 -11.43 -5.10 -4.78
C THR A 35 -10.31 -5.21 -3.76
N VAL A 36 -9.39 -6.18 -3.88
CA VAL A 36 -8.28 -6.35 -2.93
C VAL A 36 -7.01 -5.58 -3.33
N LYS A 37 -7.08 -4.86 -4.46
CA LYS A 37 -5.94 -4.19 -5.06
C LYS A 37 -5.45 -2.98 -4.29
N PHE A 38 -6.30 -2.30 -3.55
CA PHE A 38 -5.90 -1.19 -2.69
C PHE A 38 -4.90 -1.56 -1.57
N SER A 39 -4.63 -2.86 -1.36
CA SER A 39 -3.82 -3.37 -0.24
C SER A 39 -2.41 -2.80 -0.18
N ALA A 40 -1.68 -2.73 -1.29
CA ALA A 40 -0.35 -2.13 -1.32
C ALA A 40 -0.36 -0.62 -1.00
N PRO A 41 -1.18 0.20 -1.68
CA PRO A 41 -1.40 1.60 -1.31
C PRO A 41 -1.74 1.81 0.17
N ALA A 42 -2.68 1.02 0.70
CA ALA A 42 -3.10 1.10 2.09
C ALA A 42 -2.01 0.70 3.08
N PHE A 43 -1.15 -0.24 2.69
CA PHE A 43 -0.02 -0.67 3.49
C PHE A 43 1.05 0.41 3.61
N ILE A 44 1.43 1.03 2.48
CA ILE A 44 2.38 2.16 2.44
C ILE A 44 1.83 3.32 3.28
N PHE A 45 0.57 3.68 3.06
CA PHE A 45 -0.14 4.66 3.87
C PHE A 45 -0.06 4.34 5.37
N GLY A 46 -0.32 3.09 5.75
CA GLY A 46 -0.31 2.63 7.14
C GLY A 46 1.07 2.71 7.80
N ILE A 47 2.14 2.35 7.08
CA ILE A 47 3.52 2.47 7.58
C ILE A 47 3.84 3.93 7.89
N LEU A 48 3.56 4.84 6.95
CA LEU A 48 3.89 6.26 7.13
C LEU A 48 3.03 6.87 8.23
N TYR A 49 1.72 6.60 8.25
CA TYR A 49 0.83 7.05 9.31
C TYR A 49 1.31 6.58 10.70
N SER A 50 1.64 5.30 10.85
CA SER A 50 2.08 4.72 12.13
C SER A 50 3.48 5.19 12.53
N THR A 51 4.38 5.39 11.57
CA THR A 51 5.75 5.84 11.85
C THR A 51 5.75 7.31 12.26
N THR A 52 5.04 8.19 11.55
CA THR A 52 4.87 9.60 11.96
C THR A 52 4.19 9.70 13.34
N ARG A 53 3.28 8.76 13.66
CA ARG A 53 2.67 8.67 15.00
C ARG A 53 3.65 8.31 16.11
N THR A 54 4.47 7.29 15.89
CA THR A 54 5.36 6.74 16.91
C THR A 54 6.66 7.52 17.04
N HIS A 55 7.03 8.28 16.00
CA HIS A 55 8.26 9.05 15.91
C HIS A 55 7.99 10.51 15.50
N PRO A 56 7.18 11.27 16.25
CA PRO A 56 6.72 12.60 15.85
C PRO A 56 7.83 13.65 15.76
N GLN A 57 8.95 13.44 16.45
CA GLN A 57 10.11 14.35 16.49
C GLN A 57 11.35 13.75 15.82
N ALA A 58 11.23 12.62 15.13
CA ALA A 58 12.40 11.92 14.64
C ALA A 58 13.17 12.71 13.59
N SER A 59 14.48 12.87 13.83
CA SER A 59 15.38 13.58 12.94
C SER A 59 16.26 12.62 12.15
N ILE A 60 17.01 13.13 11.18
CA ILE A 60 17.95 12.31 10.40
C ILE A 60 19.02 11.64 11.27
N LEU A 61 19.30 12.19 12.46
CA LEU A 61 20.25 11.64 13.42
C LEU A 61 19.76 10.32 14.04
N GLU A 62 18.45 10.11 14.14
CA GLU A 62 17.83 8.91 14.71
C GLU A 62 17.62 7.82 13.65
N TYR A 63 17.88 8.11 12.38
CA TYR A 63 17.70 7.18 11.27
C TYR A 63 18.51 5.87 11.42
N PRO A 64 19.79 5.88 11.83
CA PRO A 64 20.54 4.64 12.03
C PRO A 64 19.88 3.71 13.06
N GLN A 65 19.42 4.28 14.18
CA GLN A 65 18.72 3.51 15.22
C GLN A 65 17.38 2.98 14.72
N PHE A 66 16.65 3.78 13.94
CA PHE A 66 15.40 3.36 13.31
C PHE A 66 15.61 2.16 12.37
N ILE A 67 16.62 2.21 11.50
CA ILE A 67 16.94 1.09 10.59
C ILE A 67 17.39 -0.14 11.37
N HIS A 68 18.25 0.03 12.38
CA HIS A 68 18.68 -1.08 13.23
C HIS A 68 17.49 -1.80 13.89
N ASN A 69 16.55 -1.06 14.45
CA ASN A 69 15.36 -1.62 15.08
C ASN A 69 14.43 -2.33 14.08
N ARG A 70 14.44 -1.93 12.81
CA ARG A 70 13.61 -2.50 11.75
C ARG A 70 14.30 -3.60 10.95
N TRP A 71 15.62 -3.75 11.09
CA TRP A 71 16.44 -4.71 10.36
C TRP A 71 15.91 -6.14 10.48
N HIS A 72 15.76 -6.62 11.71
CA HIS A 72 15.33 -8.00 11.98
C HIS A 72 13.88 -8.28 11.57
N ILE A 73 13.04 -7.24 11.54
CA ILE A 73 11.60 -7.39 11.25
C ILE A 73 11.34 -7.35 9.74
N LEU A 74 12.13 -6.57 8.98
CA LEU A 74 11.82 -6.26 7.59
C LEU A 74 12.90 -6.75 6.62
N PHE A 75 14.17 -6.47 6.91
CA PHE A 75 15.27 -6.82 6.01
C PHE A 75 15.61 -8.30 6.08
N VAL A 76 15.76 -8.85 7.29
CA VAL A 76 16.15 -10.26 7.48
C VAL A 76 15.15 -11.22 6.81
N PRO A 77 13.82 -11.13 7.04
CA PRO A 77 12.87 -12.01 6.36
C PRO A 77 12.88 -11.81 4.84
N THR A 78 13.00 -10.58 4.37
CA THR A 78 13.04 -10.28 2.93
C THR A 78 14.25 -10.94 2.27
N ILE A 79 15.42 -10.85 2.90
CA ILE A 79 16.66 -11.48 2.42
C ILE A 79 16.50 -13.00 2.38
N TRP A 80 16.10 -13.61 3.51
CA TRP A 80 15.95 -15.08 3.60
C TRP A 80 14.94 -15.64 2.63
N TRP A 81 13.74 -15.04 2.55
CA TRP A 81 12.71 -15.51 1.62
C TRP A 81 13.16 -15.35 0.17
N THR A 82 13.78 -14.22 -0.18
CA THR A 82 14.31 -14.03 -1.54
C THR A 82 15.35 -15.09 -1.89
N PHE A 83 16.27 -15.43 -0.97
CA PHE A 83 17.20 -16.53 -1.14
C PHE A 83 16.49 -17.88 -1.32
N ILE A 84 15.50 -18.18 -0.48
CA ILE A 84 14.75 -19.44 -0.55
C ILE A 84 14.06 -19.56 -1.91
N TYR A 85 13.39 -18.50 -2.38
CA TYR A 85 12.68 -18.52 -3.66
C TYR A 85 13.62 -18.65 -4.84
N LEU A 86 14.75 -17.96 -4.84
CA LEU A 86 15.72 -18.07 -5.94
C LEU A 86 16.35 -19.46 -6.00
N LEU A 87 16.72 -20.05 -4.86
CA LEU A 87 17.45 -21.31 -4.82
C LEU A 87 16.57 -22.57 -4.89
N PHE A 88 15.44 -22.59 -4.17
CA PHE A 88 14.62 -23.79 -4.02
C PHE A 88 13.35 -23.77 -4.85
N LEU A 89 12.88 -22.60 -5.28
CA LEU A 89 11.65 -22.45 -6.07
C LEU A 89 11.85 -21.56 -7.31
N PRO A 90 12.88 -21.83 -8.15
CA PRO A 90 13.20 -20.98 -9.29
C PRO A 90 12.04 -20.86 -10.30
N GLN A 91 11.14 -21.85 -10.34
CA GLN A 91 9.93 -21.83 -11.17
C GLN A 91 8.94 -20.70 -10.84
N LEU A 92 9.08 -20.05 -9.69
CA LEU A 92 8.24 -18.91 -9.29
C LEU A 92 8.80 -17.55 -9.76
N GLN A 93 9.96 -17.54 -10.42
CA GLN A 93 10.57 -16.31 -10.92
C GLN A 93 9.70 -15.66 -11.98
N GLN A 94 9.62 -14.33 -11.91
CA GLN A 94 8.89 -13.54 -12.87
C GLN A 94 9.80 -13.05 -13.99
N HIS A 95 9.26 -12.99 -15.22
CA HIS A 95 9.90 -12.54 -16.45
C HIS A 95 11.06 -13.42 -16.92
N TYR A 96 12.24 -13.29 -16.32
CA TYR A 96 13.46 -13.95 -16.78
C TYR A 96 14.06 -14.82 -15.68
N HIS A 97 14.52 -16.01 -16.03
CA HIS A 97 15.24 -16.83 -15.06
C HIS A 97 16.70 -16.36 -14.97
N TYR A 98 17.27 -16.36 -13.76
CA TYR A 98 18.70 -16.05 -13.63
C TYR A 98 19.53 -17.23 -14.15
N HIS A 99 20.57 -16.93 -14.93
CA HIS A 99 21.52 -17.92 -15.45
C HIS A 99 22.96 -17.60 -15.06
N ASN A 100 23.20 -16.42 -14.49
CA ASN A 100 24.50 -15.90 -14.08
C ASN A 100 24.40 -15.17 -12.74
N TRP A 101 25.55 -14.91 -12.11
CA TRP A 101 25.61 -14.23 -10.81
C TRP A 101 25.01 -12.83 -10.85
N GLN A 102 25.21 -12.10 -11.95
CA GLN A 102 24.62 -10.78 -12.16
C GLN A 102 23.08 -10.86 -12.20
N GLY A 103 22.52 -11.82 -12.93
CA GLY A 103 21.08 -12.08 -12.99
C GLY A 103 20.52 -12.50 -11.64
N PHE A 104 21.28 -13.27 -10.85
CA PHE A 104 20.90 -13.62 -9.48
C PHE A 104 20.75 -12.36 -8.62
N CYS A 105 21.77 -11.48 -8.59
CA CYS A 105 21.70 -10.21 -7.87
C CYS A 105 20.58 -9.30 -8.40
N TRP A 106 20.35 -9.31 -9.71
CA TRP A 106 19.31 -8.52 -10.36
C TRP A 106 17.90 -8.98 -9.94
N GLN A 107 17.64 -10.29 -9.92
CA GLN A 107 16.36 -10.82 -9.44
C GLN A 107 16.19 -10.66 -7.92
N PHE A 108 17.30 -10.67 -7.18
CA PHE A 108 17.31 -10.45 -5.74
C PHE A 108 16.87 -9.02 -5.39
N ILE A 109 17.43 -8.00 -6.04
CA ILE A 109 17.15 -6.59 -5.73
C ILE A 109 15.75 -6.19 -6.21
N ASN A 110 15.36 -6.61 -7.41
CA ASN A 110 14.10 -6.18 -8.01
C ASN A 110 12.85 -6.88 -7.44
N GLY A 111 13.02 -7.89 -6.57
CA GLY A 111 11.91 -8.65 -6.01
C GLY A 111 11.20 -9.53 -7.03
N ASN A 112 11.89 -9.95 -8.09
CA ASN A 112 11.37 -10.82 -9.15
C ASN A 112 11.42 -12.31 -8.81
N ALA A 113 12.02 -12.65 -7.67
CA ALA A 113 12.14 -14.04 -7.22
C ALA A 113 10.77 -14.72 -7.02
N ALA A 114 9.72 -13.96 -6.67
CA ALA A 114 8.34 -14.45 -6.59
C ALA A 114 7.32 -13.30 -6.76
N PRO A 115 6.07 -13.60 -7.20
CA PRO A 115 5.05 -12.58 -7.46
C PRO A 115 4.61 -11.70 -6.28
N HIS A 116 4.89 -12.11 -5.05
CA HIS A 116 4.56 -11.35 -3.85
C HIS A 116 5.77 -10.58 -3.29
N LEU A 117 7.00 -10.89 -3.73
CA LEU A 117 8.21 -10.27 -3.20
C LEU A 117 8.43 -8.85 -3.69
N TRP A 118 7.87 -8.47 -4.84
CA TRP A 118 7.92 -7.09 -5.32
C TRP A 118 7.32 -6.11 -4.29
N TYR A 119 6.30 -6.53 -3.53
CA TYR A 119 5.74 -5.75 -2.43
C TYR A 119 6.76 -5.48 -1.33
N ASN A 120 7.61 -6.45 -1.00
CA ASN A 120 8.67 -6.29 0.00
C ASN A 120 9.71 -5.28 -0.49
N THR A 121 10.11 -5.37 -1.76
CA THR A 121 11.03 -4.41 -2.39
C THR A 121 10.45 -2.99 -2.34
N MET A 122 9.18 -2.82 -2.69
CA MET A 122 8.50 -1.52 -2.61
C MET A 122 8.43 -0.97 -1.19
N MET A 123 8.03 -1.80 -0.22
CA MET A 123 8.00 -1.43 1.20
C MET A 123 9.37 -0.95 1.67
N LEU A 124 10.44 -1.67 1.27
CA LEU A 124 11.81 -1.34 1.64
C LEU A 124 12.23 0.05 1.17
N GLN A 125 11.83 0.43 -0.05
CA GLN A 125 12.10 1.77 -0.59
C GLN A 125 11.51 2.86 0.33
N PHE A 126 10.27 2.70 0.81
CA PHE A 126 9.65 3.68 1.72
C PHE A 126 10.29 3.71 3.12
N ILE A 127 10.81 2.58 3.60
CA ILE A 127 11.56 2.52 4.86
C ILE A 127 12.90 3.25 4.74
N ILE A 128 13.60 3.07 3.61
CA ILE A 128 14.85 3.77 3.32
C ILE A 128 14.59 5.27 3.14
N LEU A 129 13.49 5.64 2.49
CA LEU A 129 13.08 7.03 2.27
C LEU A 129 12.45 7.68 3.51
N MET A 130 12.38 7.00 4.65
CA MET A 130 11.74 7.51 5.87
C MET A 130 12.22 8.91 6.32
N PRO A 131 13.52 9.26 6.26
CA PRO A 131 13.99 10.60 6.63
C PRO A 131 13.31 11.74 5.84
N LEU A 132 12.96 11.49 4.57
CA LEU A 132 12.24 12.45 3.75
C LEU A 132 10.84 12.73 4.30
N PHE A 133 10.14 11.68 4.76
CA PHE A 133 8.79 11.81 5.32
C PHE A 133 8.80 12.43 6.72
N TRP A 134 9.85 12.21 7.51
CA TRP A 134 10.05 12.95 8.76
C TRP A 134 10.28 14.44 8.52
N TRP A 135 11.09 14.77 7.52
CA TRP A 135 11.28 16.16 7.10
C TRP A 135 9.97 16.77 6.60
N LEU A 136 9.20 16.05 5.79
CA LEU A 136 7.89 16.47 5.32
C LEU A 136 6.95 16.76 6.50
N ALA A 137 6.85 15.85 7.48
CA ALA A 137 6.00 16.01 8.65
C ALA A 137 6.31 17.32 9.41
N ARG A 138 7.61 17.62 9.62
CA ARG A 138 8.04 18.88 10.23
C ARG A 138 7.72 20.10 9.36
N LEU A 139 7.93 20.02 8.05
CA LEU A 139 7.70 21.12 7.12
C LEU A 139 6.24 21.60 7.10
N VAL A 140 5.31 20.66 7.23
CA VAL A 140 3.87 20.95 7.23
C VAL A 140 3.31 21.24 8.62
N THR A 141 4.10 21.03 9.68
CA THR A 141 3.67 21.25 11.06
C THR A 141 3.23 22.71 11.23
N HIS A 142 2.00 22.92 11.71
CA HIS A 142 1.31 24.22 11.84
C HIS A 142 0.95 24.98 10.55
N HIS A 143 1.18 24.42 9.36
CA HIS A 143 0.91 25.08 8.08
C HIS A 143 -0.02 24.26 7.17
N PRO A 144 -1.35 24.29 7.38
CA PRO A 144 -2.30 23.48 6.62
C PRO A 144 -2.30 23.79 5.12
N TYR A 145 -2.09 25.06 4.73
CA TYR A 145 -2.00 25.43 3.31
C TYR A 145 -0.81 24.76 2.62
N ARG A 146 0.35 24.65 3.29
CA ARG A 146 1.51 23.93 2.74
C ARG A 146 1.23 22.45 2.57
N ALA A 147 0.51 21.84 3.52
CA ALA A 147 0.11 20.44 3.42
C ALA A 147 -0.79 20.19 2.20
N ILE A 148 -1.78 21.06 1.97
CA ILE A 148 -2.67 20.97 0.80
C ILE A 148 -1.87 21.17 -0.49
N SER A 149 -1.00 22.19 -0.57
CA SER A 149 -0.18 22.44 -1.75
C SER A 149 0.75 21.26 -2.08
N ILE A 150 1.38 20.64 -1.07
CA ILE A 150 2.23 19.47 -1.26
C ILE A 150 1.38 18.27 -1.72
N PHE A 151 0.25 18.02 -1.09
CA PHE A 151 -0.65 16.93 -1.50
C PHE A 151 -1.11 17.10 -2.95
N CYS A 152 -1.58 18.30 -3.32
CA CYS A 152 -1.98 18.60 -4.69
C CYS A 152 -0.81 18.51 -5.68
N GLY A 153 0.38 18.98 -5.29
CA GLY A 153 1.59 18.89 -6.12
C GLY A 153 2.01 17.44 -6.39
N ILE A 154 1.99 16.58 -5.36
CA ILE A 154 2.29 15.16 -5.50
C ILE A 154 1.20 14.45 -6.29
N LEU A 155 -0.08 14.80 -6.11
CA LEU A 155 -1.18 14.25 -6.88
C LEU A 155 -1.04 14.58 -8.38
N LEU A 156 -0.63 15.81 -8.71
CA LEU A 156 -0.34 16.20 -10.10
C LEU A 156 0.88 15.46 -10.65
N LEU A 157 1.95 15.35 -9.87
CA LEU A 157 3.16 14.60 -10.25
C LEU A 157 2.82 13.14 -10.54
N GLU A 158 2.05 12.48 -9.68
CA GLU A 158 1.60 11.11 -9.92
C GLU A 158 0.66 11.00 -11.11
N GLY A 159 -0.25 11.97 -11.31
CA GLY A 159 -1.11 12.01 -12.48
C GLY A 159 -0.29 12.06 -13.79
N VAL A 160 0.74 12.92 -13.84
CA VAL A 160 1.67 13.01 -14.97
C VAL A 160 2.49 11.72 -15.13
N TRP A 161 2.96 11.15 -14.01
CA TRP A 161 3.72 9.90 -14.01
C TRP A 161 2.88 8.74 -14.56
N PHE A 162 1.63 8.60 -14.11
CA PHE A 162 0.70 7.53 -14.52
C PHE A 162 0.26 7.71 -15.96
N TYR A 163 0.00 8.95 -16.39
CA TYR A 163 -0.30 9.25 -17.78
C TYR A 163 0.88 8.92 -18.70
N SER A 164 2.10 9.25 -18.28
CA SER A 164 3.32 8.90 -19.03
C SER A 164 3.53 7.39 -19.07
N TYR A 165 3.27 6.69 -17.96
CA TYR A 165 3.34 5.23 -17.87
C TYR A 165 2.33 4.56 -18.82
N ASP A 166 1.09 5.04 -18.85
CA ASP A 166 0.04 4.50 -19.72
C ASP A 166 0.43 4.61 -21.20
N LEU A 167 0.88 5.80 -21.62
CA LEU A 167 1.27 6.07 -23.02
C LEU A 167 2.54 5.34 -23.44
N GLN A 168 3.57 5.31 -22.60
CA GLN A 168 4.91 4.85 -23.02
C GLN A 168 5.14 3.37 -22.72
N ILE A 169 4.61 2.86 -21.60
CA ILE A 169 4.96 1.54 -21.07
C ILE A 169 3.79 0.56 -21.20
N PHE A 170 2.57 0.99 -20.85
CA PHE A 170 1.42 0.08 -20.86
C PHE A 170 0.88 -0.19 -22.27
N HIS A 171 0.65 0.87 -23.06
CA HIS A 171 0.24 0.78 -24.47
C HIS A 171 1.37 1.13 -25.46
N GLY A 172 2.54 1.55 -24.96
CA GLY A 172 3.61 2.10 -25.77
C GLY A 172 4.71 1.11 -26.18
N PRO A 173 5.70 1.60 -26.96
CA PRO A 173 6.75 0.78 -27.58
C PRO A 173 7.78 0.25 -26.57
N LEU A 174 7.76 0.72 -25.32
CA LEU A 174 8.75 0.45 -24.29
C LEU A 174 8.36 -0.65 -23.30
N LYS A 175 7.24 -1.34 -23.55
CA LYS A 175 6.62 -2.35 -22.69
C LYS A 175 7.59 -3.43 -22.17
N GLU A 176 8.50 -3.92 -23.01
CA GLU A 176 9.44 -4.99 -22.63
C GLU A 176 10.71 -4.48 -21.95
N GLN A 177 11.10 -3.22 -22.19
CA GLN A 177 12.34 -2.65 -21.68
C GLN A 177 12.19 -2.04 -20.28
N PHE A 178 11.01 -1.51 -19.98
CA PHE A 178 10.77 -0.72 -18.76
C PHE A 178 9.75 -1.35 -17.82
N TYR A 179 9.62 -2.67 -17.82
CA TYR A 179 8.69 -3.34 -16.91
C TYR A 179 8.96 -3.01 -15.44
N PHE A 180 10.20 -2.70 -15.04
CA PHE A 180 10.56 -2.30 -13.67
C PHE A 180 10.01 -0.95 -13.20
N PHE A 181 9.51 -0.10 -14.11
CA PHE A 181 8.98 1.21 -13.73
C PHE A 181 7.73 1.09 -12.86
N ASP A 182 7.05 -0.05 -12.93
CA ASP A 182 5.99 -0.39 -12.00
C ASP A 182 6.52 -0.53 -10.55
N ARG A 183 7.79 -0.87 -10.33
CA ARG A 183 8.39 -1.15 -9.01
C ARG A 183 9.00 0.07 -8.31
N LEU A 184 8.90 1.25 -8.90
CA LEU A 184 9.47 2.48 -8.32
C LEU A 184 8.53 3.09 -7.28
N PHE A 185 9.10 3.54 -6.15
CA PHE A 185 8.37 4.19 -5.06
C PHE A 185 7.56 5.41 -5.51
N VAL A 186 7.98 6.07 -6.60
CA VAL A 186 7.30 7.25 -7.17
C VAL A 186 5.82 6.95 -7.44
N SER A 187 5.52 5.71 -7.84
CA SER A 187 4.15 5.31 -8.17
C SER A 187 3.20 5.16 -6.98
N PHE A 188 3.72 5.26 -5.75
CA PHE A 188 2.94 5.13 -4.53
C PHE A 188 3.19 6.29 -3.55
N LEU A 189 3.84 7.35 -4.04
CA LEU A 189 4.28 8.49 -3.23
C LEU A 189 3.10 9.23 -2.61
N ILE A 190 1.96 9.34 -3.32
CA ILE A 190 0.75 10.00 -2.83
C ILE A 190 0.23 9.33 -1.57
N TYR A 191 0.30 8.00 -1.49
CA TYR A 191 -0.24 7.25 -0.36
C TYR A 191 0.67 7.41 0.87
N ALA A 192 1.98 7.45 0.66
CA ALA A 192 2.94 7.74 1.70
C ALA A 192 2.75 9.16 2.27
N VAL A 193 2.63 10.16 1.38
CA VAL A 193 2.35 11.56 1.75
C VAL A 193 1.01 11.67 2.46
N ALA A 194 -0.05 11.05 1.93
CA ALA A 194 -1.37 11.04 2.56
C ALA A 194 -1.33 10.46 3.98
N GLY A 195 -0.55 9.40 4.21
CA GLY A 195 -0.36 8.79 5.53
C GLY A 195 0.29 9.75 6.53
N THR A 196 1.38 10.40 6.12
CA THR A 196 2.08 11.40 6.93
C THR A 196 1.18 12.60 7.25
N LEU A 197 0.48 13.14 6.23
CA LEU A 197 -0.39 14.31 6.39
C LEU A 197 -1.62 13.99 7.25
N LEU A 198 -2.26 12.83 7.06
CA LEU A 198 -3.44 12.48 7.85
C LEU A 198 -3.10 12.39 9.34
N TRP A 199 -1.93 11.84 9.69
CA TRP A 199 -1.50 11.83 11.09
C TRP A 199 -1.29 13.25 11.61
N GLN A 200 -0.55 14.09 10.88
CA GLN A 200 -0.22 15.45 11.31
C GLN A 200 -1.47 16.32 11.55
N PHE A 201 -2.49 16.16 10.69
CA PHE A 201 -3.73 16.93 10.76
C PHE A 201 -4.90 16.10 11.31
N ARG A 202 -4.64 15.00 12.02
CA ARG A 202 -5.67 14.07 12.51
C ARG A 202 -6.76 14.77 13.32
N SER A 203 -6.40 15.74 14.16
CA SER A 203 -7.36 16.48 15.00
C SER A 203 -8.41 17.23 14.19
N GLN A 204 -8.06 17.71 13.00
CA GLN A 204 -8.94 18.43 12.08
C GLN A 204 -9.60 17.48 11.08
N ALA A 205 -8.84 16.51 10.56
CA ALA A 205 -9.29 15.59 9.53
C ALA A 205 -10.26 14.52 10.08
N ALA A 206 -10.04 13.98 11.29
CA ALA A 206 -10.86 12.90 11.82
C ALA A 206 -12.34 13.29 12.02
N PRO A 207 -12.68 14.44 12.62
CA PRO A 207 -14.08 14.88 12.73
C PRO A 207 -14.74 15.08 11.36
N PHE A 208 -13.99 15.66 10.40
CA PHE A 208 -14.48 15.87 9.04
C PHE A 208 -14.80 14.55 8.34
N LEU A 209 -13.85 13.60 8.35
CA LEU A 209 -13.99 12.28 7.77
C LEU A 209 -15.18 11.52 8.38
N MET A 210 -15.28 11.50 9.71
CA MET A 210 -16.37 10.83 10.42
C MET A 210 -17.74 11.45 10.12
N ARG A 211 -17.83 12.78 10.02
CA ARG A 211 -19.08 13.46 9.67
C ARG A 211 -19.54 13.13 8.26
N HIS A 212 -18.62 12.80 7.35
CA HIS A 212 -18.87 12.66 5.91
C HIS A 212 -18.74 11.21 5.42
N TRP A 213 -18.84 10.22 6.31
CA TRP A 213 -18.61 8.81 5.99
C TRP A 213 -19.55 8.26 4.90
N LEU A 214 -20.82 8.68 4.85
CA LEU A 214 -21.76 8.27 3.79
C LEU A 214 -21.34 8.78 2.41
N MET A 215 -20.85 10.02 2.32
CA MET A 215 -20.33 10.57 1.06
C MET A 215 -19.10 9.80 0.59
N GLN A 216 -18.27 9.30 1.51
CA GLN A 216 -17.13 8.44 1.17
C GLN A 216 -17.58 7.09 0.60
N VAL A 217 -18.66 6.50 1.13
CA VAL A 217 -19.24 5.25 0.58
C VAL A 217 -19.74 5.47 -0.84
N ILE A 218 -20.47 6.55 -1.09
CA ILE A 218 -20.98 6.89 -2.43
C ILE A 218 -19.82 7.11 -3.41
N LEU A 219 -18.82 7.91 -3.02
CA LEU A 219 -17.62 8.15 -3.83
C LEU A 219 -16.88 6.84 -4.13
N TRP A 220 -16.73 5.97 -3.13
CA TRP A 220 -16.08 4.68 -3.28
C TRP A 220 -16.84 3.78 -4.27
N LEU A 221 -18.18 3.71 -4.19
CA LEU A 221 -19.00 2.93 -5.13
C LEU A 221 -18.88 3.44 -6.57
N ILE A 222 -18.88 4.76 -6.77
CA ILE A 222 -18.72 5.36 -8.11
C ILE A 222 -17.34 5.01 -8.68
N LEU A 223 -16.27 5.18 -7.90
CA LEU A 223 -14.91 4.90 -8.35
C LEU A 223 -14.70 3.40 -8.58
N PHE A 224 -15.27 2.55 -7.73
CA PHE A 224 -15.25 1.10 -7.90
C PHE A 224 -15.92 0.69 -9.22
N TYR A 225 -17.08 1.27 -9.53
CA TYR A 225 -17.78 1.03 -10.78
C TYR A 225 -16.95 1.46 -12.01
N ILE A 226 -16.34 2.65 -11.96
CA ILE A 226 -15.47 3.16 -13.05
C ILE A 226 -14.28 2.24 -13.28
N VAL A 227 -13.59 1.85 -12.21
CA VAL A 227 -12.43 0.95 -12.29
C VAL A 227 -12.83 -0.41 -12.85
N THR A 228 -13.97 -0.95 -12.40
CA THR A 228 -14.50 -2.23 -12.87
C THR A 228 -14.86 -2.19 -14.36
N ILE A 229 -15.49 -1.12 -14.84
CA ILE A 229 -15.79 -0.95 -16.28
C ILE A 229 -14.49 -0.86 -17.08
N ASN A 230 -13.55 -0.03 -16.65
CA ASN A 230 -12.27 0.11 -17.34
C ASN A 230 -11.57 -1.25 -17.45
N PHE A 231 -11.55 -2.03 -16.38
CA PHE A 231 -10.95 -3.36 -16.37
C PHE A 231 -11.63 -4.34 -17.34
N PHE A 232 -12.96 -4.38 -17.37
CA PHE A 232 -13.68 -5.28 -18.28
C PHE A 232 -13.76 -4.77 -19.73
N SER A 233 -13.50 -3.48 -19.97
CA SER A 233 -13.47 -2.90 -21.32
C SER A 233 -12.33 -3.42 -22.19
N TYR A 234 -11.27 -3.98 -21.59
CA TYR A 234 -10.14 -4.59 -22.30
C TYR A 234 -10.48 -5.93 -22.98
N GLY A 235 -11.69 -6.46 -22.82
CA GLY A 235 -12.18 -7.64 -23.51
C GLY A 235 -11.79 -8.98 -22.87
N LEU A 236 -12.14 -10.07 -23.56
CA LEU A 236 -11.89 -11.45 -23.13
C LEU A 236 -10.71 -12.08 -23.89
N PRO A 237 -9.92 -12.96 -23.25
CA PRO A 237 -9.99 -13.37 -21.85
C PRO A 237 -9.53 -12.26 -20.89
N VAL A 238 -10.11 -12.24 -19.68
CA VAL A 238 -9.75 -11.26 -18.65
C VAL A 238 -8.30 -11.49 -18.25
N LYS A 239 -7.41 -10.56 -18.57
CA LYS A 239 -6.00 -10.62 -18.16
C LYS A 239 -5.78 -9.69 -16.98
N LEU A 240 -5.29 -10.22 -15.85
CA LEU A 240 -4.96 -9.42 -14.67
C LEU A 240 -3.87 -8.36 -14.96
N THR A 241 -3.05 -8.59 -15.99
CA THR A 241 -2.08 -7.59 -16.49
C THR A 241 -2.76 -6.32 -17.01
N ASN A 242 -4.04 -6.40 -17.42
CA ASN A 242 -4.81 -5.26 -17.90
C ASN A 242 -5.42 -4.43 -16.76
N ALA A 243 -5.19 -4.86 -15.52
CA ALA A 243 -5.40 -4.08 -14.33
C ALA A 243 -4.03 -3.64 -13.79
N PRO A 244 -3.36 -2.63 -14.36
CA PRO A 244 -2.19 -2.05 -13.71
C PRO A 244 -2.61 -1.16 -12.53
N TYR A 245 -1.72 -1.01 -11.55
CA TYR A 245 -1.89 -0.03 -10.47
C TYR A 245 -1.83 1.42 -10.98
N TYR A 246 -1.28 1.61 -12.17
CA TYR A 246 -0.83 2.87 -12.75
C TYR A 246 -1.89 3.56 -13.63
N LEU A 247 -3.15 3.14 -13.55
CA LEU A 247 -4.23 3.89 -14.18
C LEU A 247 -4.58 5.12 -13.32
N PRO A 248 -4.79 6.31 -13.92
CA PRO A 248 -5.19 7.49 -13.16
C PRO A 248 -6.45 7.26 -12.30
N SER A 249 -7.39 6.44 -12.79
CA SER A 249 -8.61 6.06 -12.04
C SER A 249 -8.30 5.27 -10.76
N MET A 250 -7.21 4.51 -10.72
CA MET A 250 -6.79 3.73 -9.56
C MET A 250 -6.29 4.60 -8.42
N ILE A 251 -5.67 5.76 -8.70
CA ILE A 251 -5.22 6.68 -7.66
C ILE A 251 -6.40 7.11 -6.79
N PHE A 252 -7.46 7.59 -7.44
CA PHE A 252 -8.66 8.07 -6.76
C PHE A 252 -9.39 6.93 -6.04
N TYR A 253 -9.52 5.76 -6.67
CA TYR A 253 -10.14 4.59 -6.05
C TYR A 253 -9.40 4.15 -4.79
N ASN A 254 -8.06 4.07 -4.84
CA ASN A 254 -7.25 3.67 -3.71
C ASN A 254 -7.31 4.69 -2.57
N LEU A 255 -7.21 5.99 -2.87
CA LEU A 255 -7.36 7.05 -1.87
C LEU A 255 -8.74 7.03 -1.21
N ALA A 256 -9.81 6.85 -1.99
CA ALA A 256 -11.17 6.72 -1.47
C ALA A 256 -11.33 5.48 -0.57
N THR A 257 -10.76 4.35 -0.98
CA THR A 257 -10.79 3.11 -0.19
C THR A 257 -10.03 3.26 1.14
N ILE A 258 -8.83 3.84 1.10
CA ILE A 258 -8.03 4.12 2.30
C ILE A 258 -8.78 5.07 3.25
N SER A 259 -9.36 6.15 2.70
CA SER A 259 -10.14 7.13 3.46
C SER A 259 -11.35 6.47 4.14
N LEU A 260 -12.07 5.63 3.42
CA LEU A 260 -13.23 4.91 3.94
C LEU A 260 -12.81 3.95 5.07
N ILE A 261 -11.76 3.15 4.87
CA ILE A 261 -11.24 2.23 5.89
C ILE A 261 -10.80 3.01 7.13
N ALA A 262 -10.05 4.10 6.96
CA ALA A 262 -9.62 4.95 8.07
C ALA A 262 -10.82 5.53 8.84
N THR A 263 -11.84 6.00 8.13
CA THR A 263 -13.07 6.54 8.72
C THR A 263 -13.85 5.47 9.50
N LEU A 264 -14.00 4.27 8.94
CA LEU A 264 -14.64 3.15 9.62
C LEU A 264 -13.88 2.79 10.90
N MET A 265 -12.55 2.70 10.84
CA MET A 265 -11.73 2.41 12.03
C MET A 265 -11.86 3.48 13.11
N LEU A 266 -11.92 4.76 12.74
CA LEU A 266 -12.16 5.87 13.68
C LEU A 266 -13.56 5.78 14.32
N ASN A 267 -14.58 5.43 13.54
CA ASN A 267 -15.93 5.23 14.04
C ASN A 267 -16.02 4.03 15.00
N PHE A 268 -15.40 2.89 14.65
CA PHE A 268 -15.31 1.73 15.53
C PHE A 268 -14.60 2.06 16.85
N GLN A 269 -13.49 2.80 16.81
CA GLN A 269 -12.81 3.23 18.05
C GLN A 269 -13.71 4.10 18.93
N LYS A 270 -14.46 5.04 18.35
CA LYS A 270 -15.37 5.91 19.09
C LYS A 270 -16.53 5.14 19.73
N THR A 271 -17.15 4.21 19.01
CA THR A 271 -18.26 3.40 19.55
C THR A 271 -17.79 2.47 20.65
N THR A 272 -16.60 1.88 20.51
CA THR A 272 -15.98 1.06 21.56
C THR A 272 -15.70 1.88 22.82
N ILE A 273 -15.09 3.06 22.70
CA ILE A 273 -14.81 3.95 23.85
C ILE A 273 -16.12 4.37 24.55
N ASN A 274 -17.13 4.77 23.78
CA ASN A 274 -18.44 5.15 24.34
C ASN A 274 -19.14 3.98 25.02
N GLY A 275 -19.02 2.76 24.48
CA GLY A 275 -19.50 1.54 25.11
C GLY A 275 -18.82 1.30 26.46
N TYR A 276 -17.49 1.39 26.53
CA TYR A 276 -16.77 1.26 27.80
C TYR A 276 -17.21 2.30 28.83
N HIS A 277 -17.37 3.57 28.45
CA HIS A 277 -17.87 4.60 29.37
C HIS A 277 -19.31 4.34 29.85
N LEU A 278 -20.15 3.67 29.05
CA LEU A 278 -21.49 3.27 29.45
C LEU A 278 -21.48 2.10 30.45
N PHE A 279 -20.49 1.19 30.34
CA PHE A 279 -20.32 0.03 31.22
C PHE A 279 -19.52 0.32 32.50
N THR A 280 -18.60 1.29 32.48
CA THR A 280 -17.78 1.69 33.64
C THR A 280 -18.17 3.07 34.12
N GLY A 281 -19.38 3.22 34.64
CA GLY A 281 -19.73 4.35 35.50
C GLY A 281 -19.00 4.24 36.84
N LEU A 282 -17.69 4.53 36.87
CA LEU A 282 -16.83 4.93 38.01
C LEU A 282 -15.34 4.71 37.68
N HIS A 283 -14.56 5.77 37.85
CA HIS A 283 -13.09 5.85 37.97
C HIS A 283 -12.14 5.39 36.82
N SER A 284 -11.62 6.40 36.12
CA SER A 284 -10.20 6.62 35.72
C SER A 284 -9.31 5.44 35.31
N THR A 285 -9.02 5.34 34.00
CA THR A 285 -7.71 5.59 33.35
C THR A 285 -7.84 5.30 31.84
N PRO A 286 -7.28 6.14 30.94
CA PRO A 286 -7.36 5.85 29.51
C PRO A 286 -6.33 4.78 29.15
N ILE A 287 -6.75 3.51 29.16
CA ILE A 287 -6.03 2.46 28.43
C ILE A 287 -6.34 2.68 26.95
N VAL A 288 -5.54 3.51 26.29
CA VAL A 288 -5.54 3.58 24.82
C VAL A 288 -4.96 2.26 24.32
N PRO A 289 -5.70 1.42 23.58
CA PRO A 289 -5.15 0.17 23.09
C PRO A 289 -4.05 0.48 22.08
N THR A 290 -2.81 0.22 22.46
CA THR A 290 -1.57 0.47 21.70
C THR A 290 -1.39 -0.48 20.51
N SER A 291 -2.41 -1.26 20.14
CA SER A 291 -2.24 -2.50 19.38
C SER A 291 -3.10 -2.55 18.12
N VAL A 292 -3.06 -1.52 17.27
CA VAL A 292 -3.72 -1.57 15.94
C VAL A 292 -2.80 -1.00 14.87
N MET A 293 -1.70 -1.70 14.61
CA MET A 293 -0.99 -1.83 13.32
C MET A 293 0.37 -2.50 13.55
N PHE A 294 0.36 -3.73 14.09
CA PHE A 294 1.48 -4.64 13.92
C PHE A 294 1.21 -5.44 12.64
N PHE A 295 2.00 -5.16 11.59
CA PHE A 295 2.06 -5.97 10.38
C PHE A 295 3.46 -6.59 10.32
N CYS A 296 3.48 -7.91 10.10
CA CYS A 296 4.64 -8.82 10.18
C CYS A 296 5.31 -8.98 11.56
N SER A 297 4.67 -9.75 12.43
CA SER A 297 5.41 -10.75 13.21
C SER A 297 4.67 -12.06 13.05
N ILE A 298 5.19 -12.92 12.18
CA ILE A 298 5.01 -14.36 12.38
C ILE A 298 5.75 -14.66 13.69
N GLY A 299 5.09 -15.42 14.56
CA GLY A 299 5.35 -15.42 15.99
C GLY A 299 6.78 -15.78 16.39
N VAL A 300 7.28 -15.05 17.38
CA VAL A 300 7.97 -15.65 18.51
C VAL A 300 7.43 -14.91 19.74
N GLY A 301 6.53 -15.57 20.46
CA GLY A 301 6.27 -15.18 21.84
C GLY A 301 7.56 -15.46 22.61
N ASN A 302 8.12 -14.43 23.23
CA ASN A 302 9.17 -14.60 24.22
C ASN A 302 8.55 -14.37 25.59
N TYR A 303 8.76 -15.38 26.43
CA TYR A 303 8.95 -15.20 27.86
C TYR A 303 9.94 -14.07 28.16
#